data_AF-A0A3E1KTL6-F1
#
_entry.id   AF-A0A3E1KTL6-F1
#
_cell.length_a   1.000
_cell.length_b   1.000
_cell.length_c   1.000
_cell.angle_alpha   90.00
_cell.angle_beta   90.00
_cell.angle_gamma   90.00
#
_symmetry.space_group_name_H-M   'P 1'
#
loop_
_entity.id
_entity.type
_entity.pdbx_description
1 polymer ?
#
loop_
_entity_poly.entity_id
_entity_poly.type
_entity_poly.pdbx_seq_one_letter_code
_entity_poly.pdbx_strand_id
1 'polypeptide(L)' 'MRQKTYPSDMSREQFAHVQPILEQARKRTKPRRVDLYEVWCAVLYVLRT' A
#
# COMPACT_ATOMS: atom_id res chain seq x y z
N MET A 1 0.76 12.32 9.93
CA MET A 1 1.75 11.67 9.05
C MET A 1 1.77 12.45 7.75
N ARG A 2 2.94 12.93 7.31
CA ARG A 2 3.11 13.72 6.08
C ARG A 2 2.78 12.81 4.88
N GLN A 3 1.75 13.15 4.09
CA GLN A 3 1.41 12.36 2.90
C GLN A 3 2.57 12.46 1.91
N LYS A 4 3.12 11.31 1.51
CA LYS A 4 4.11 11.21 0.45
C LYS A 4 3.34 10.99 -0.84
N THR A 5 3.45 11.94 -1.77
CA THR A 5 2.90 11.82 -3.12
C THR A 5 3.95 11.14 -3.99
N TYR A 6 3.65 9.95 -4.49
CA TYR A 6 4.53 9.25 -5.43
C TYR A 6 4.03 9.47 -6.86
N PRO A 7 4.91 9.60 -7.86
CA PRO A 7 4.50 9.70 -9.27
C PRO A 7 3.85 8.41 -9.80
N SER A 8 3.86 7.33 -9.01
CA SER A 8 3.22 6.04 -9.28
C SER A 8 1.95 5.82 -8.45
N ASP A 9 1.39 6.88 -7.85
CA ASP A 9 0.20 6.79 -7.02
C ASP A 9 -0.99 6.25 -7.83
N MET A 10 -1.52 5.12 -7.37
CA MET A 10 -2.71 4.47 -7.90
C MET A 10 -3.96 5.04 -7.20
N SER A 11 -5.10 5.15 -7.89
CA SER A 11 -6.32 5.65 -7.25
C SER A 11 -6.76 4.72 -6.12
N ARG A 12 -7.37 5.27 -5.06
CA ARG A 12 -7.85 4.47 -3.92
C ARG A 12 -8.91 3.42 -4.34
N GLU A 13 -9.66 3.69 -5.39
CA GLU A 13 -10.66 2.77 -5.96
C GLU A 13 -10.00 1.53 -6.57
N GLN A 14 -8.89 1.72 -7.29
CA GLN A 14 -8.11 0.61 -7.83
C GLN A 14 -7.43 -0.18 -6.69
N PHE A 15 -6.93 0.53 -5.67
CA PHE A 15 -6.35 -0.11 -4.49
C PHE A 15 -7.36 -0.96 -3.70
N ALA A 16 -8.64 -0.57 -3.65
CA ALA A 16 -9.69 -1.33 -2.96
C ALA A 16 -9.83 -2.77 -3.47
N HIS A 17 -9.54 -3.00 -4.76
CA HIS A 17 -9.54 -4.35 -5.35
C HIS A 17 -8.33 -5.20 -4.90
N VAL A 18 -7.20 -4.56 -4.59
CA VAL A 18 -5.94 -5.22 -4.18
C VAL A 18 -5.85 -5.39 -2.66
N GLN A 19 -6.49 -4.51 -1.89
CA GLN A 19 -6.58 -4.55 -0.45
C GLN A 19 -6.91 -5.94 0.13
N PRO A 20 -7.94 -6.67 -0.33
CA PRO A 20 -8.27 -7.99 0.22
C PRO A 20 -7.15 -9.02 0.03
N ILE A 21 -6.40 -8.94 -1.08
CA ILE A 21 -5.27 -9.85 -1.36
C ILE A 21 -4.13 -9.56 -0.37
N LEU A 22 -3.82 -8.29 -0.14
CA LEU A 22 -2.78 -7.87 0.81
C LEU A 22 -3.16 -8.23 2.25
N GLU A 23 -4.44 -8.13 2.60
CA GLU A 23 -4.95 -8.52 3.91
C GLU A 23 -4.94 -10.04 4.12
N GLN A 24 -5.17 -10.84 3.06
CA GLN A 24 -5.08 -12.30 3.11
C GLN A 24 -3.65 -12.81 3.18
N ALA A 25 -2.71 -12.19 2.45
CA ALA A 25 -1.29 -12.52 2.49
C ALA A 25 -0.66 -12.23 3.88
N ARG A 26 -1.36 -11.47 4.73
CA ARG A 26 -0.89 -11.11 6.06
C ARG A 26 -0.92 -12.30 7.02
N LYS A 27 0.23 -12.60 7.64
CA LYS A 27 0.28 -13.35 8.90
C LYS A 27 -0.15 -12.44 10.06
N ARG A 28 -1.04 -12.91 10.93
CA ARG A 28 -1.53 -12.18 12.12
C ARG A 28 -0.42 -11.99 13.17
N THR A 29 0.53 -11.12 12.90
CA THR A 29 1.54 -10.63 13.85
C THR A 29 1.20 -9.19 14.29
N LYS A 30 2.10 -8.57 15.09
CA LYS A 30 1.97 -7.29 15.81
C LYS A 30 1.08 -6.24 15.11
N PRO A 31 0.23 -5.48 15.86
CA PRO A 31 -0.62 -4.44 15.31
C PRO A 31 0.17 -3.39 14.52
N ARG A 32 -0.39 -2.98 13.40
CA ARG A 32 0.31 -2.20 12.39
C ARG A 32 0.34 -0.70 12.75
N ARG A 33 1.51 -0.08 12.59
CA ARG A 33 1.71 1.38 12.73
C ARG A 33 1.78 2.11 11.38
N VAL A 34 1.58 1.40 10.25
CA VAL A 34 1.85 1.90 8.89
C VAL A 34 0.64 1.69 7.99
N ASP A 35 0.27 2.66 7.15
CA ASP A 35 -0.85 2.51 6.19
C ASP A 35 -0.51 1.45 5.11
N LEU A 36 -1.47 0.61 4.71
CA LEU A 36 -1.31 -0.35 3.61
C LEU A 36 -1.21 0.35 2.26
N TYR A 37 -1.97 1.44 2.09
CA TYR A 37 -1.95 2.23 0.87
C TYR A 37 -0.57 2.87 0.64
N GLU A 38 0.03 3.45 1.68
CA GLU A 38 1.36 4.06 1.59
C GLU A 38 2.44 3.03 1.20
N VAL A 39 2.37 1.83 1.78
CA VAL A 39 3.32 0.75 1.44
C VAL A 39 3.14 0.28 0.01
N TRP A 40 1.90 0.15 -0.47
CA TRP A 40 1.63 -0.21 -1.84
C TRP A 40 2.20 0.82 -2.82
N CYS A 41 1.92 2.11 -2.61
CA CYS A 41 2.49 3.18 -3.43
C CYS A 41 4.03 3.19 -3.41
N ALA A 42 4.65 2.96 -2.24
CA ALA A 42 6.10 2.88 -2.13
C ALA A 42 6.68 1.69 -2.91
N VAL A 43 6.04 0.51 -2.85
CA VAL A 43 6.48 -0.67 -3.62
C VAL A 43 6.34 -0.41 -5.12
N LEU A 44 5.21 0.17 -5.56
CA LEU A 44 5.01 0.52 -6.96
C LEU A 44 6.07 1.51 -7.47
N TYR A 45 6.43 2.49 -6.66
CA TYR A 45 7.49 3.43 -6.98
C TYR A 45 8.85 2.73 -7.18
N VAL A 46 9.21 1.83 -6.26
CA VAL A 46 10.47 1.06 -6.36
C VAL A 46 10.49 0.17 -7.60
N LEU A 47 9.40 -0.53 -7.90
CA LEU A 47 9.31 -1.43 -9.06
C LEU A 47 9.30 -0.69 -10.41
N ARG A 48 8.93 0.58 -10.42
CA ARG A 48 8.93 1.42 -11.62
C ARG A 48 10.28 2.09 -11.88
N THR A 49 11.18 2.10 -10.90
CA THR A 49 12.56 2.61 -11.02
C THR A 49 13.45 1.53 -11.61
#